data_AF-A0A7Y5NF80-F1
#
_entry.id   AF-A0A7Y5NF80-F1
#
_cell.length_a   1.000
_cell.length_b   1.000
_cell.length_c   1.000
_cell.angle_alpha   90.00
_cell.angle_beta   90.00
_cell.angle_gamma   90.00
#
_symmetry.space_group_name_H-M   'P 1'
#
loop_
_entity.id
_entity.type
_entity.pdbx_description
1 polymer ?
#
loop_
_entity_poly.entity_id
_entity_poly.type
_entity_poly.pdbx_seq_one_letter_code
_entity_poly.pdbx_strand_id
1 'polypeptide(L)' 'MWLGVWERNAAAIAFYRKAGFVEVGTQTFQLGEDRQRDFLMARRVD' A
#
# COMPACT_ATOMS: atom_id res chain seq x y z
N MET A 1 8.32 -1.09 -10.26
CA MET A 1 8.39 -0.20 -9.08
C MET A 1 7.33 -0.62 -8.08
N TRP A 2 7.62 -0.54 -6.78
CA TRP A 2 6.69 -0.93 -5.71
C TRP A 2 6.76 0.05 -4.54
N LEU A 3 5.71 0.07 -3.73
CA LEU A 3 5.58 0.87 -2.51
C LEU A 3 4.66 0.19 -1.49
N GLY A 4 4.83 0.50 -0.22
CA GLY A 4 3.85 0.22 0.83
C GLY A 4 2.96 1.45 1.05
N VAL A 5 1.67 1.24 1.31
CA VAL A 5 0.73 2.29 1.71
C VAL A 5 -0.17 1.78 2.83
N TRP A 6 -0.33 2.59 3.88
CA TRP A 6 -1.19 2.24 5.00
C TRP A 6 -2.64 2.00 4.54
N GLU A 7 -3.23 0.88 4.97
CA GLU A 7 -4.55 0.42 4.50
C GLU A 7 -5.66 1.46 4.75
N ARG A 8 -5.51 2.28 5.79
CA ARG A 8 -6.52 3.28 6.20
C ARG A 8 -6.36 4.61 5.47
N ASN A 9 -5.30 4.78 4.69
CA ASN A 9 -5.07 6.00 3.91
C ASN A 9 -5.75 5.92 2.53
N ALA A 10 -7.08 6.00 2.52
CA ALA A 10 -7.89 5.91 1.31
C ALA A 10 -7.48 6.94 0.23
N ALA A 11 -7.04 8.14 0.64
CA ALA A 11 -6.59 9.18 -0.27
C ALA A 11 -5.31 8.77 -1.03
N ALA A 12 -4.31 8.27 -0.32
CA ALA A 12 -3.07 7.78 -0.94
C ALA A 12 -3.33 6.56 -1.83
N ILE A 13 -4.17 5.62 -1.39
CA ILE A 13 -4.55 4.44 -2.18
C ILE A 13 -5.21 4.87 -3.50
N ALA A 14 -6.17 5.79 -3.45
CA ALA A 14 -6.83 6.31 -4.66
C ALA A 14 -5.83 7.01 -5.59
N PHE A 15 -4.90 7.80 -5.03
CA PHE A 15 -3.83 8.45 -5.79
C PHE A 15 -2.95 7.42 -6.52
N TYR A 16 -2.48 6.38 -5.83
CA TYR A 16 -1.62 5.35 -6.44
C TYR A 16 -2.36 4.50 -7.47
N ARG A 17 -3.63 4.16 -7.23
CA ARG A 17 -4.47 3.50 -8.24
C ARG A 17 -4.59 4.34 -9.51
N LYS A 18 -4.82 5.66 -9.38
CA LYS A 18 -4.84 6.58 -10.53
C LYS A 18 -3.48 6.68 -11.24
N ALA A 19 -2.38 6.53 -10.50
CA ALA A 19 -1.03 6.50 -11.05
C ALA A 19 -0.63 5.15 -11.69
N GLY A 20 -1.55 4.17 -11.76
CA GLY A 20 -1.33 2.88 -12.39
C GLY A 20 -0.67 1.83 -11.48
N PHE A 21 -0.65 2.05 -10.17
CA PHE A 21 -0.27 1.03 -9.21
C PHE A 21 -1.47 0.13 -8.89
N VAL A 22 -1.20 -1.17 -8.76
CA VAL A 22 -2.18 -2.17 -8.32
C VAL A 22 -1.72 -2.80 -7.01
N GLU A 23 -2.67 -3.21 -6.18
CA GLU A 23 -2.37 -3.97 -4.96
C GLU A 23 -1.87 -5.37 -5.35
N VAL A 24 -0.73 -5.78 -4.79
CA VAL A 24 -0.09 -7.08 -5.06
C VAL A 24 0.09 -7.92 -3.79
N GLY A 25 -0.28 -7.37 -2.63
CA GLY A 25 -0.24 -8.07 -1.37
C GLY A 25 -0.42 -7.12 -0.19
N THR A 26 -0.28 -7.67 1.01
CA THR A 26 -0.38 -6.91 2.26
C THR A 26 0.73 -7.33 3.21
N GLN A 27 1.21 -6.40 4.03
CA GLN A 27 2.12 -6.68 5.12
C GLN A 27 1.51 -6.22 6.43
N THR A 28 1.39 -7.14 7.39
CA THR A 28 0.94 -6.84 8.75
C THR A 28 2.14 -6.73 9.67
N PHE A 29 2.19 -5.68 10.49
CA PHE A 29 3.27 -5.44 11.44
C PHE A 29 2.72 -4.90 12.76
N GLN A 30 3.51 -5.02 13.81
CA GLN A 30 3.17 -4.55 15.14
C GLN A 30 3.82 -3.18 15.38
N LEU A 31 3.02 -2.19 15.78
CA LEU A 31 3.46 -0.85 16.17
C LEU A 31 3.09 -0.61 17.63
N GLY A 32 4.03 -0.90 18.54
CA GLY A 32 3.72 -0.95 19.98
C GLY A 32 2.71 -2.05 20.26
N GLU A 33 1.56 -1.68 20.82
CA GLU A 33 0.44 -2.61 21.08
C GLU A 33 -0.57 -2.68 19.92
N ASP A 34 -0.41 -1.87 18.87
CA ASP A 34 -1.34 -1.83 17.75
C ASP A 34 -0.87 -2.68 16.56
N ARG A 35 -1.78 -3.50 16.02
CA ARG A 35 -1.51 -4.34 14.84
C ARG A 35 -1.95 -3.60 13.59
N GLN A 36 -0.97 -3.19 12.79
CA GLN A 36 -1.16 -2.38 11.59
C GLN A 36 -1.01 -3.23 10.33
N ARG A 37 -1.63 -2.79 9.23
CA ARG A 37 -1.51 -3.41 7.92
C ARG A 37 -1.29 -2.37 6.84
N ASP A 38 -0.31 -2.63 5.99
CA ASP A 38 -0.06 -1.87 4.77
C ASP A 38 -0.41 -2.72 3.54
N PHE A 39 -0.87 -2.06 2.50
CA PHE A 39 -0.96 -2.62 1.16
C PHE A 39 0.38 -2.47 0.45
N LEU A 40 0.85 -3.57 -0.15
CA LEU A 40 1.95 -3.55 -1.09
C LEU A 40 1.36 -3.27 -2.47
N MET A 41 1.74 -2.16 -3.09
CA MET A 41 1.29 -1.78 -4.42
C MET A 41 2.45 -1.75 -5.41
N ALA A 42 2.22 -2.20 -6.65
CA ALA A 42 3.23 -2.25 -7.69
C ALA A 42 2.73 -1.72 -9.03
N ARG A 43 3.67 -1.20 -9.82
CA ARG A 43 3.48 -0.71 -11.18
C ARG A 43 4.65 -1.18 -12.05
N ARG A 44 4.37 -1.63 -13.27
CA ARG A 44 5.43 -1.89 -14.27
C ARG A 44 6.13 -0.59 -14.63
N VAL A 45 7.45 -0.64 -14.68
CA VAL A 45 8.29 0.43 -15.21
C VAL A 45 8.90 -0.15 -16.47
N ASP A 46 8.77 0.57 -17.57
CA ASP A 46 9.38 0.21 -18.85
C ASP A 46 10.83 0.69 -18.92
#